data_AF-J9F8X8-F1
#
_entry.id   AF-J9F8X8-F1
#
_cell.length_a   1.000
_cell.length_b   1.000
_cell.length_c   1.000
_cell.angle_alpha   90.00
_cell.angle_beta   90.00
_cell.angle_gamma   90.00
#
_symmetry.space_group_name_H-M   'P 1'
#
loop_
_entity.id
_entity.type
_entity.pdbx_description
1 polymer ?
#
loop_
_entity_poly.entity_id
_entity_poly.type
_entity_poly.pdbx_seq_one_letter_code
_entity_poly.pdbx_strand_id
1 'polypeptide(L)'
;MHNNEANFYGRRKVFSNLGFDTFTSEEYMAEQTDTNPTDWMRDRNLIKYIFQALRETDDPDYIYTISVQGHGDYPEEPMIENPKIKVTGASSQAENYKWEYFANQMYEMDQFVKDLTDALSQYEEDVVLVMYGDHLPTMGLKVTDVKNK
;
A
#
# COMPACT_ATOMS: atom_id res chain seq x y z
N MET A 1 -9.85 -6.37 2.00
CA MET A 1 -8.61 -6.82 2.71
C MET A 1 -7.71 -5.64 3.02
N HIS A 2 -6.83 -5.78 4.01
CA HIS A 2 -5.87 -4.75 4.41
C HIS A 2 -4.63 -5.38 5.04
N ASN A 3 -3.44 -4.99 4.63
CA ASN A 3 -2.17 -5.43 5.21
C ASN A 3 -1.81 -4.67 6.51
N ASN A 4 -2.80 -4.45 7.38
CA ASN A 4 -2.62 -3.88 8.72
C ASN A 4 -3.72 -4.42 9.66
N GLU A 5 -3.60 -4.14 10.96
CA GLU A 5 -4.50 -4.61 12.01
C GLU A 5 -5.99 -4.32 11.75
N ALA A 6 -6.85 -5.31 12.02
CA ALA A 6 -8.28 -5.27 11.72
C ALA A 6 -9.06 -4.18 12.49
N ASN A 7 -8.62 -3.89 13.71
CA ASN A 7 -9.30 -2.96 14.61
C ASN A 7 -8.94 -1.50 14.33
N PHE A 8 -7.89 -1.24 13.55
CA PHE A 8 -7.51 0.11 13.17
C PHE A 8 -8.65 0.78 12.39
N TYR A 9 -9.08 1.96 12.84
CA TYR A 9 -10.28 2.68 12.38
C TYR A 9 -11.62 1.91 12.48
N GLY A 10 -11.70 0.84 13.28
CA GLY A 10 -12.94 0.07 13.46
C GLY A 10 -13.40 -0.70 12.22
N ARG A 11 -12.50 -0.95 11.27
CA ARG A 11 -12.81 -1.55 9.96
C ARG A 11 -13.54 -2.89 10.07
N ARG A 12 -13.17 -3.74 11.03
CA ARG A 12 -13.88 -5.00 11.31
C ARG A 12 -15.40 -4.82 11.45
N LYS A 13 -15.85 -3.77 12.13
CA LYS A 13 -17.28 -3.48 12.30
C LYS A 13 -17.88 -2.80 11.07
N VAL A 14 -17.14 -1.86 10.48
CA VAL A 14 -17.62 -1.06 9.35
C VAL A 14 -17.82 -1.92 8.11
N PHE A 15 -16.86 -2.77 7.73
CA PHE A 15 -16.98 -3.60 6.53
C PHE A 15 -18.10 -4.64 6.64
N SER A 16 -18.30 -5.24 7.81
CA SER A 16 -19.45 -6.11 8.05
C SER A 16 -20.78 -5.36 7.88
N ASN A 17 -20.88 -4.11 8.36
CA ASN A 17 -22.09 -3.29 8.18
C ASN A 17 -22.30 -2.81 6.73
N LEU A 18 -21.23 -2.71 5.93
CA LEU A 18 -21.30 -2.37 4.51
C LEU A 18 -21.67 -3.57 3.64
N GLY A 19 -21.74 -4.77 4.21
CA GLY A 19 -22.14 -5.99 3.50
C GLY A 19 -21.00 -6.74 2.81
N PHE A 20 -19.74 -6.50 3.20
CA PHE A 20 -18.64 -7.37 2.77
C PHE A 20 -18.76 -8.74 3.43
N ASP A 21 -18.64 -9.81 2.63
CA ASP A 21 -18.69 -11.19 3.11
C ASP A 21 -17.47 -11.57 3.96
N THR A 22 -16.29 -11.08 3.59
CA THR A 22 -15.04 -11.37 4.28
C THR A 22 -14.17 -10.13 4.50
N PHE A 23 -13.29 -10.18 5.51
CA PHE A 23 -12.26 -9.18 5.73
C PHE A 23 -10.95 -9.83 6.17
N THR A 24 -10.04 -10.02 5.21
CA THR A 24 -8.66 -10.46 5.46
C THR A 24 -7.81 -9.28 5.90
N SER A 25 -7.42 -9.25 7.17
CA SER A 25 -6.47 -8.29 7.76
C SER A 25 -5.08 -8.90 7.93
N GLU A 26 -4.10 -8.12 8.37
CA GLU A 26 -2.71 -8.57 8.57
C GLU A 26 -2.57 -9.81 9.46
N GLU A 27 -3.44 -9.94 10.48
CA GLU A 27 -3.44 -11.08 11.41
C GLU A 27 -3.69 -12.43 10.70
N TYR A 28 -4.23 -12.40 9.48
CA TYR A 28 -4.46 -13.57 8.63
C TYR A 28 -3.42 -13.73 7.51
N MET A 29 -2.45 -12.81 7.43
CA MET A 29 -1.37 -12.87 6.44
C MET A 29 -0.18 -13.66 7.00
N ALA A 30 0.50 -14.47 6.18
CA ALA A 30 1.57 -15.36 6.64
C ALA A 30 2.92 -14.63 6.70
N GLU A 31 3.07 -13.57 5.91
CA GLU A 31 4.29 -12.82 5.71
C GLU A 31 4.39 -11.55 6.60
N GLN A 32 3.84 -11.59 7.83
CA GLN A 32 3.79 -10.44 8.76
C GLN A 32 5.16 -9.84 9.12
N THR A 33 6.23 -10.60 8.97
CA THR A 33 7.60 -10.10 9.23
C THR A 33 8.20 -9.38 8.03
N ASP A 34 7.54 -9.37 6.87
CA ASP A 34 7.98 -8.63 5.69
C ASP A 34 7.56 -7.16 5.78
N THR A 35 8.25 -6.43 6.66
CA THR A 35 7.99 -5.02 6.93
C THR A 35 9.08 -4.11 6.36
N ASN A 36 8.70 -2.88 6.06
CA ASN A 36 9.65 -1.80 5.78
C ASN A 36 10.40 -1.39 7.07
N PRO A 37 11.43 -0.53 7.00
CA PRO A 37 12.23 -0.15 8.17
C PRO A 37 11.45 0.55 9.31
N THR A 38 10.18 0.88 9.11
CA THR A 38 9.29 1.50 10.10
C THR A 38 8.15 0.56 10.53
N ASP A 39 8.32 -0.74 10.31
CA ASP A 39 7.40 -1.81 10.70
C ASP A 39 6.04 -1.81 9.99
N TRP A 40 5.90 -1.15 8.84
CA TRP A 40 4.71 -1.32 7.98
C TRP A 40 4.90 -2.50 7.04
N MET A 41 3.92 -3.40 6.98
CA MET A 41 3.97 -4.55 6.08
C MET A 41 4.04 -4.12 4.61
N ARG A 42 4.91 -4.77 3.83
CA ARG A 42 5.07 -4.45 2.40
C ARG A 42 3.84 -4.86 1.58
N ASP A 43 3.47 -4.03 0.62
CA ASP A 43 2.24 -4.19 -0.17
C ASP A 43 2.28 -5.38 -1.11
N ARG A 44 3.48 -5.84 -1.50
CA ARG A 44 3.66 -7.07 -2.30
C ARG A 44 2.97 -8.31 -1.69
N ASN A 45 2.80 -8.34 -0.37
CA ASN A 45 2.12 -9.43 0.32
C ASN A 45 0.62 -9.50 -0.01
N LEU A 46 0.00 -8.40 -0.45
CA LEU A 46 -1.42 -8.35 -0.79
C LEU A 46 -1.77 -9.19 -2.02
N ILE A 47 -0.85 -9.36 -2.98
CA ILE A 47 -1.11 -10.06 -4.25
C ILE A 47 -1.64 -11.47 -3.99
N LYS A 48 -0.99 -12.21 -3.08
CA LYS A 48 -1.39 -13.56 -2.70
C LYS A 48 -2.85 -13.62 -2.22
N TYR A 49 -3.25 -12.66 -1.38
CA TYR A 49 -4.58 -12.62 -0.78
C TYR A 49 -5.65 -12.11 -1.75
N ILE A 50 -5.30 -11.19 -2.66
CA ILE A 50 -6.18 -10.79 -3.77
C ILE A 50 -6.51 -12.01 -4.63
N PHE A 51 -5.49 -12.79 -5.04
CA PHE A 51 -5.71 -13.99 -5.85
C PHE A 51 -6.36 -15.14 -5.09
N GLN A 52 -6.19 -15.21 -3.78
CA GLN A 52 -6.93 -16.16 -2.96
C GLN A 52 -8.43 -15.84 -2.98
N ALA A 53 -8.80 -14.57 -2.81
CA ALA A 53 -10.19 -14.14 -2.87
C ALA A 53 -10.79 -14.37 -4.27
N LEU A 54 -10.10 -13.92 -5.33
CA LEU A 54 -10.56 -14.10 -6.72
C LEU A 54 -10.82 -15.57 -7.08
N ARG A 55 -10.08 -16.52 -6.50
CA ARG A 55 -10.19 -17.95 -6.80
C ARG A 55 -11.09 -18.70 -5.81
N GLU A 56 -11.70 -18.00 -4.86
CA GLU A 56 -12.54 -18.63 -3.83
C GLU A 56 -13.89 -19.05 -4.40
N THR A 57 -14.40 -18.32 -5.40
CA THR A 57 -15.68 -18.60 -6.05
C THR A 57 -15.56 -18.46 -7.57
N ASP A 58 -16.54 -19.03 -8.29
CA ASP A 58 -16.71 -18.82 -9.73
C ASP A 58 -17.64 -17.62 -10.04
N ASP A 59 -18.10 -16.89 -9.01
CA ASP A 59 -19.00 -15.74 -9.13
C ASP A 59 -18.20 -14.43 -9.18
N PRO A 60 -18.72 -13.36 -9.82
CA PRO A 60 -18.02 -12.07 -9.85
C PRO A 60 -17.82 -11.46 -8.45
N ASP A 61 -16.57 -11.15 -8.13
CA ASP A 61 -16.19 -10.57 -6.84
C ASP A 61 -16.11 -9.03 -6.85
N TYR A 62 -16.38 -8.42 -5.69
CA TYR A 62 -15.97 -7.05 -5.38
C TYR A 62 -14.88 -7.04 -4.31
N ILE A 63 -13.63 -6.81 -4.72
CA ILE A 63 -12.48 -6.80 -3.83
C ILE A 63 -12.05 -5.35 -3.55
N TYR A 64 -12.12 -4.95 -2.29
CA TYR A 64 -11.56 -3.69 -1.81
C TYR A 64 -10.27 -3.94 -1.02
N THR A 65 -9.16 -3.44 -1.55
CA THR A 65 -7.82 -3.64 -0.99
C THR A 65 -7.23 -2.31 -0.52
N ILE A 66 -6.77 -2.27 0.73
CA ILE A 66 -6.11 -1.11 1.32
C ILE A 66 -4.65 -1.48 1.58
N SER A 67 -3.72 -0.78 0.92
CA SER A 67 -2.28 -0.84 1.18
C SER A 67 -1.90 -0.05 2.43
N VAL A 68 -0.73 -0.34 3.00
CA VAL A 68 -0.20 0.37 4.19
C VAL A 68 1.26 0.75 4.06
N GLN A 69 2.01 0.20 3.09
CA GLN A 69 3.46 0.35 3.05
C GLN A 69 3.94 1.82 3.04
N GLY A 70 3.20 2.71 2.38
CA GLY A 70 3.53 4.15 2.30
C GLY A 70 3.14 4.97 3.54
N HIS A 71 2.57 4.35 4.57
CA HIS A 71 2.02 5.03 5.75
C HIS A 71 3.11 5.57 6.69
N GLY A 72 2.74 6.58 7.49
CA GLY A 72 3.50 7.04 8.65
C GLY A 72 4.22 8.37 8.47
N ASP A 73 4.90 8.79 9.54
CA ASP A 73 5.87 9.88 9.51
C ASP A 73 7.17 9.38 8.89
N TYR A 74 7.74 10.18 7.99
CA TYR A 74 8.97 9.80 7.29
C TYR A 74 10.21 10.17 8.12
N PRO A 75 11.24 9.30 8.15
CA PRO A 75 12.41 9.48 8.98
C PRO A 75 13.29 10.64 8.50
N GLU A 76 13.86 11.37 9.46
CA GLU A 76 14.83 12.46 9.22
C GLU A 76 16.28 11.96 9.19
N GLU A 77 16.48 10.64 9.18
CA GLU A 77 17.76 9.95 9.16
C GLU A 77 17.73 8.84 8.09
N PRO A 78 18.89 8.42 7.56
CA PRO A 78 18.93 7.37 6.55
C PRO A 78 18.54 6.02 7.14
N MET A 79 17.37 5.51 6.74
CA MET A 79 16.84 4.20 7.16
C MET A 79 17.08 3.09 6.13
N ILE A 80 17.55 3.43 4.93
CA ILE A 80 17.78 2.49 3.83
C ILE A 80 19.28 2.52 3.51
N GLU A 81 19.97 1.39 3.70
CA GLU A 81 21.43 1.30 3.53
C GLU A 81 21.88 1.61 2.08
N ASN A 82 21.09 1.18 1.09
CA ASN A 82 21.38 1.35 -0.33
C ASN A 82 20.12 1.76 -1.10
N PRO A 83 19.67 3.02 -0.99
CA PRO A 83 18.43 3.46 -1.60
C PRO A 83 18.54 3.44 -3.14
N LYS A 84 17.51 2.91 -3.80
CA LYS A 84 17.41 2.86 -5.26
C LYS A 84 17.28 4.25 -5.86
N ILE A 85 16.51 5.10 -5.20
CA ILE A 85 16.30 6.50 -5.55
C ILE A 85 17.03 7.35 -4.52
N LYS A 86 17.86 8.28 -4.98
CA LYS A 86 18.51 9.28 -4.11
C LYS A 86 17.85 10.63 -4.28
N VAL A 87 17.63 11.35 -3.18
CA VAL A 87 16.98 12.66 -3.22
C VAL A 87 17.94 13.75 -2.73
N THR A 88 17.93 14.88 -3.44
CA THR A 88 18.68 16.09 -3.09
C THR A 88 17.85 17.32 -3.42
N GLY A 89 18.20 18.48 -2.85
CA GLY A 89 17.59 19.77 -3.18
C GLY A 89 16.48 20.24 -2.24
N ALA A 90 16.15 19.47 -1.20
CA ALA A 90 15.30 19.96 -0.11
C ALA A 90 16.03 21.03 0.74
N SER A 91 15.29 21.73 1.62
CA SER A 91 15.83 22.85 2.40
C SER A 91 16.82 22.41 3.48
N SER A 92 16.77 21.13 3.86
CA SER A 92 17.69 20.51 4.82
C SER A 92 18.02 19.07 4.43
N GLN A 93 19.09 18.53 5.03
CA GLN A 93 19.45 17.13 4.84
C GLN A 93 18.39 16.18 5.44
N ALA A 94 17.78 16.55 6.56
CA ALA A 94 16.67 15.82 7.17
C ALA A 94 15.47 15.70 6.21
N GLU A 95 15.12 16.79 5.51
CA GLU A 95 14.08 16.74 4.49
C GLU A 95 14.47 15.89 3.27
N ASN A 96 15.74 15.91 2.85
CA ASN A 96 16.21 15.00 1.80
C ASN A 96 16.01 13.54 2.22
N TYR A 97 16.30 13.17 3.48
CA TYR A 97 16.07 11.80 3.97
C TYR A 97 14.60 11.42 3.99
N LYS A 98 13.71 12.33 4.42
CA LYS A 98 12.26 12.13 4.35
C LYS A 98 11.79 11.82 2.93
N TRP A 99 12.17 12.66 1.98
CA TRP A 99 11.81 12.48 0.57
C TRP A 99 12.45 11.23 -0.05
N GLU A 100 13.69 10.93 0.29
CA GLU A 100 14.39 9.74 -0.16
C GLU A 100 13.68 8.47 0.32
N TYR A 101 13.35 8.41 1.60
CA TYR A 101 12.58 7.30 2.15
C TYR A 101 11.23 7.14 1.44
N PHE A 102 10.45 8.22 1.33
CA PHE A 102 9.16 8.21 0.65
C PHE A 102 9.27 7.75 -0.81
N ALA A 103 10.23 8.28 -1.56
CA ALA A 103 10.44 7.90 -2.96
C ALA A 103 10.80 6.41 -3.11
N ASN A 104 11.57 5.83 -2.18
CA ASN A 104 11.89 4.41 -2.21
C ASN A 104 10.70 3.53 -1.78
N GLN A 105 9.82 3.98 -0.87
CA GLN A 105 8.56 3.28 -0.61
C GLN A 105 7.65 3.31 -1.84
N MET A 106 7.53 4.47 -2.49
CA MET A 106 6.79 4.60 -3.75
C MET A 106 7.35 3.71 -4.87
N TYR A 107 8.67 3.54 -4.93
CA TYR A 107 9.31 2.61 -5.87
C TYR A 107 8.88 1.16 -5.60
N GLU A 108 8.87 0.71 -4.35
CA GLU A 108 8.40 -0.64 -4.01
C GLU A 108 6.89 -0.81 -4.28
N MET A 109 6.08 0.21 -3.98
CA MET A 109 4.65 0.21 -4.27
C MET A 109 4.36 0.19 -5.78
N ASP A 110 5.18 0.87 -6.59
CA ASP A 110 5.11 0.80 -8.06
C ASP A 110 5.43 -0.60 -8.58
N GLN A 111 6.42 -1.30 -7.99
CA GLN A 111 6.67 -2.71 -8.32
C GLN A 111 5.50 -3.60 -7.93
N PHE A 112 4.87 -3.38 -6.77
CA PHE A 112 3.65 -4.08 -6.38
C PHE A 112 2.52 -3.88 -7.41
N VAL A 113 2.29 -2.65 -7.87
CA VAL A 113 1.30 -2.36 -8.91
C VAL A 113 1.64 -3.11 -10.20
N LYS A 114 2.90 -3.07 -10.62
CA LYS A 114 3.36 -3.82 -11.79
C LYS A 114 3.05 -5.31 -11.66
N ASP A 115 3.48 -5.94 -10.57
CA ASP A 115 3.30 -7.37 -10.32
C ASP A 115 1.81 -7.75 -10.24
N LEU A 116 0.98 -6.90 -9.62
CA LEU A 116 -0.47 -7.07 -9.59
C LEU A 116 -1.07 -7.01 -10.99
N THR A 117 -0.72 -5.99 -11.79
CA THR A 117 -1.26 -5.85 -13.16
C THR A 117 -0.80 -6.96 -14.08
N ASP A 118 0.45 -7.41 -13.97
CA ASP A 118 0.98 -8.55 -14.71
C ASP A 118 0.20 -9.83 -14.36
N ALA A 119 -0.03 -10.09 -13.08
CA ALA A 119 -0.76 -11.26 -12.64
C ALA A 119 -2.23 -11.21 -13.08
N LEU A 120 -2.91 -10.06 -12.95
CA LEU A 120 -4.29 -9.90 -13.38
C LEU A 120 -4.45 -10.02 -14.90
N SER A 121 -3.44 -9.61 -15.68
CA SER A 121 -3.45 -9.78 -17.15
C SER A 121 -3.45 -11.24 -17.61
N GLN A 122 -3.06 -12.16 -16.72
CA GLN A 122 -3.04 -13.60 -16.95
C GLN A 122 -4.22 -14.31 -16.25
N TYR A 123 -5.10 -13.56 -15.58
CA TYR A 123 -6.28 -14.11 -14.93
C TYR A 123 -7.36 -14.44 -15.97
N GLU A 124 -8.11 -15.52 -15.73
CA GLU A 124 -9.02 -16.08 -16.75
C GLU A 124 -10.31 -15.27 -16.91
N GLU A 125 -10.71 -14.50 -15.90
CA GLU A 125 -11.87 -13.61 -15.94
C GLU A 125 -11.51 -12.16 -16.25
N ASP A 126 -12.46 -11.42 -16.83
CA ASP A 126 -12.31 -10.00 -17.09
C ASP A 126 -12.27 -9.20 -15.77
N VAL A 127 -11.22 -8.40 -15.59
CA VAL A 127 -10.99 -7.61 -14.37
C VAL A 127 -11.06 -6.11 -14.65
N VAL A 128 -11.77 -5.38 -13.80
CA VAL A 128 -11.69 -3.91 -13.71
C VAL A 128 -10.86 -3.52 -12.50
N LEU A 129 -9.63 -3.07 -12.73
CA LEU A 129 -8.76 -2.55 -11.68
C LEU A 129 -8.90 -1.03 -11.56
N VAL A 130 -9.29 -0.56 -10.37
CA VAL A 130 -9.32 0.86 -10.01
C VAL A 130 -8.29 1.13 -8.92
N MET A 131 -7.38 2.06 -9.18
CA MET A 131 -6.35 2.48 -8.22
C MET A 131 -6.46 3.98 -7.98
N TYR A 132 -6.32 4.40 -6.74
CA TYR A 132 -6.30 5.80 -6.36
C TYR A 132 -5.45 5.99 -5.10
N GLY A 133 -4.82 7.16 -4.99
CA GLY A 133 -4.22 7.62 -3.73
C GLY A 133 -5.30 8.22 -2.83
N ASP A 134 -5.26 7.92 -1.54
CA ASP A 134 -6.24 8.38 -0.55
C ASP A 134 -5.97 9.82 -0.08
N HIS A 135 -4.70 10.19 0.11
CA HIS A 135 -4.29 11.54 0.48
C HIS A 135 -2.84 11.88 0.10
N LEU A 136 -2.44 13.14 0.31
CA LEU A 136 -1.05 13.57 0.19
C LEU A 136 -0.19 13.00 1.33
N PRO A 137 1.11 12.71 1.10
CA PRO A 137 2.00 12.26 2.17
C PRO A 137 2.15 13.34 3.26
N THR A 138 2.50 12.93 4.48
CA THR A 138 2.71 13.75 5.69
C THR A 138 3.98 14.62 5.63
N MET A 139 4.18 15.33 4.51
CA MET A 139 5.32 16.20 4.22
C MET A 139 4.99 17.69 4.39
N GLY A 140 3.92 18.03 5.12
CA GLY A 140 3.46 19.41 5.28
C GLY A 140 2.88 20.03 4.00
N LEU A 141 2.60 19.23 2.98
CA LEU A 141 2.01 19.67 1.73
C LEU A 141 0.54 20.07 1.91
N LYS A 142 0.12 21.10 1.18
CA LYS A 142 -1.28 21.50 1.01
C LYS A 142 -1.72 21.20 -0.40
N VAL A 143 -3.04 21.06 -0.59
CA VAL A 143 -3.64 20.88 -1.93
C VAL A 143 -3.25 22.00 -2.90
N THR A 144 -3.03 23.22 -2.39
CA THR A 144 -2.56 24.36 -3.20
C THR A 144 -1.13 24.23 -3.70
N ASP A 145 -0.34 23.35 -3.09
CA ASP A 145 1.08 23.16 -3.43
C ASP A 145 1.26 22.16 -4.59
N VAL A 146 0.19 21.45 -4.97
CA VAL A 146 0.18 20.45 -6.03
C VAL A 146 -0.75 20.86 -7.17
N LYS A 147 -0.33 20.58 -8.41
CA LYS A 147 -1.20 20.69 -9.58
C LYS A 147 -1.84 19.34 -9.85
N ASN A 148 -3.14 19.24 -9.58
CA ASN A 148 -3.94 18.13 -10.07
C ASN A 148 -4.04 18.23 -11.60
N LYS A 149 -3.84 17.10 -12.30
CA LYS A 149 -4.04 17.00 -13.74
C LYS A 149 -5.41 16.43 -14.04
#